data_AF-A0A2R8C7J1-F1
#
_entry.id   AF-A0A2R8C7J1-F1
#
_cell.length_a   1.000
_cell.length_b   1.000
_cell.length_c   1.000
_cell.angle_alpha   90.00
_cell.angle_beta   90.00
_cell.angle_gamma   90.00
#
_symmetry.space_group_name_H-M   'P 1'
#
loop_
_entity.id
_entity.type
_entity.pdbx_description
1 polymer ?
#
loop_
_entity_poly.entity_id
_entity_poly.type
_entity_poly.pdbx_seq_one_letter_code
_entity_poly.pdbx_strand_id
1 'polypeptide(L)'
;MTTRDTLGPINRHFWLTRSVARCMGVSLTEAMATGRLTEGEYAYMVTTCRRADCAETCQEWLAQQTGLVEEAPMHCANASLLNCLR
;
A
#
# COMPACT_ATOMS: atom_id res chain seq x y z
N MET A 1 -19.43 -15.40 19.67
CA MET A 1 -18.70 -14.18 20.04
C MET A 1 -17.64 -13.97 18.98
N THR A 2 -17.91 -13.16 17.96
CA THR A 2 -16.90 -12.81 16.95
C THR A 2 -15.86 -11.94 17.62
N THR A 3 -14.65 -12.48 17.78
CA THR A 3 -13.47 -11.73 18.20
C THR A 3 -13.34 -10.52 17.30
N ARG A 4 -13.44 -9.34 17.90
CA ARG A 4 -13.21 -8.08 17.22
C ARG A 4 -11.70 -8.00 17.04
N ASP A 5 -11.17 -8.58 15.97
CA ASP A 5 -9.76 -8.48 15.65
C ASP A 5 -9.39 -7.00 15.60
N THR A 6 -8.58 -6.58 16.58
CA THR A 6 -8.06 -5.24 16.63
C THR A 6 -7.12 -5.08 15.45
N LEU A 7 -7.63 -4.52 14.37
CA LEU A 7 -6.83 -4.16 13.21
C LEU A 7 -5.59 -3.40 13.67
N GLY A 8 -4.40 -3.78 13.16
CA GLY A 8 -3.11 -3.18 13.52
C GLY A 8 -3.09 -1.65 13.38
N PRO A 9 -2.07 -0.95 13.92
CA PRO A 9 -2.12 0.50 14.02
C PRO A 9 -2.07 1.15 12.62
N ILE A 10 -2.96 2.11 12.35
CA ILE A 10 -3.17 2.66 11.00
C ILE A 10 -1.92 3.33 10.42
N ASN A 11 -1.09 3.93 11.28
CA ASN A 11 0.18 4.55 10.89
C ASN A 11 1.13 3.56 10.21
N ARG A 12 1.17 2.30 10.67
CA ARG A 12 1.97 1.24 10.04
C ARG A 12 1.54 1.03 8.59
N HIS A 13 0.24 0.90 8.35
CA HIS A 13 -0.31 0.62 7.02
C HIS A 13 -0.27 1.84 6.09
N PHE A 14 -0.35 3.05 6.64
CA PHE A 14 -0.07 4.29 5.91
C PHE A 14 1.36 4.27 5.34
N TRP A 15 2.36 3.98 6.18
CA TRP A 15 3.76 3.94 5.73
C TRP A 15 4.07 2.76 4.81
N LEU A 16 3.45 1.60 5.01
CA LEU A 16 3.60 0.45 4.10
C LEU A 16 3.09 0.78 2.70
N THR A 17 1.87 1.31 2.61
CA THR A 17 1.26 1.68 1.33
C THR A 17 2.14 2.66 0.55
N ARG A 18 2.67 3.68 1.24
CA ARG A 18 3.58 4.66 0.63
C ARG A 18 4.93 4.06 0.23
N SER A 19 5.47 3.15 1.06
CA SER A 19 6.77 2.52 0.79
C SER A 19 6.72 1.64 -0.46
N VAL A 20 5.65 0.84 -0.62
CA VAL A 20 5.45 0.02 -1.82
C VAL A 20 5.30 0.91 -3.06
N ALA A 21 4.44 1.93 -3.00
CA ALA A 21 4.28 2.89 -4.11
C ALA A 21 5.62 3.54 -4.49
N ARG A 22 6.42 3.96 -3.51
CA ARG A 22 7.73 4.56 -3.73
C ARG A 22 8.71 3.60 -4.41
N CYS A 23 8.76 2.33 -3.99
CA CYS A 23 9.58 1.31 -4.65
C CYS A 23 9.16 1.10 -6.11
N MET A 24 7.90 1.34 -6.44
CA MET A 24 7.39 1.33 -7.81
C MET A 24 7.63 2.65 -8.58
N GLY A 25 8.24 3.66 -7.97
CA GLY A 25 8.37 4.99 -8.58
C GLY A 25 7.05 5.76 -8.66
N VAL A 26 5.99 5.30 -7.98
CA VAL A 26 4.68 5.94 -7.93
C VAL A 26 4.65 6.97 -6.81
N SER A 27 4.38 8.24 -7.18
CA SER A 27 4.10 9.31 -6.22
C SER A 27 2.60 9.41 -5.95
N LEU A 28 2.14 8.86 -4.82
CA LEU A 28 0.71 8.96 -4.42
C LEU A 28 0.28 10.42 -4.20
N THR A 29 1.20 11.28 -3.76
CA THR A 29 0.94 12.72 -3.60
C THR A 29 0.69 13.38 -4.96
N GLU A 30 1.50 13.06 -5.97
CA GLU A 30 1.29 13.57 -7.33
C GLU A 30 0.05 12.98 -7.99
N ALA A 31 -0.22 11.68 -7.79
CA ALA A 31 -1.45 11.05 -8.26
C ALA A 31 -2.69 11.77 -7.70
N MET A 32 -2.66 12.18 -6.43
CA MET A 32 -3.71 13.00 -5.84
C MET A 32 -3.76 14.42 -6.41
N ALA A 33 -2.62 15.08 -6.53
CA ALA A 33 -2.56 16.44 -7.09
C ALA A 33 -3.03 16.52 -8.55
N THR A 34 -2.86 15.44 -9.31
CA THR A 34 -3.29 15.33 -10.72
C THR A 34 -4.68 14.71 -10.90
N GLY A 35 -5.37 14.37 -9.81
CA GLY A 35 -6.72 13.80 -9.84
C GLY A 35 -6.79 12.33 -10.30
N ARG A 36 -5.65 11.65 -10.44
CA ARG A 36 -5.58 10.22 -10.76
C ARG A 36 -5.89 9.31 -9.55
N LEU A 37 -5.82 9.87 -8.34
CA LEU A 37 -6.18 9.21 -7.10
C LEU A 37 -6.92 10.23 -6.22
N THR A 38 -8.05 9.87 -5.64
CA THR A 38 -8.73 10.75 -4.67
C THR A 38 -8.22 10.48 -3.25
N GLU A 39 -8.40 11.45 -2.34
CA GLU A 39 -8.09 11.27 -0.91
C GLU A 39 -8.88 10.10 -0.30
N GLY A 40 -10.13 9.92 -0.72
CA GLY A 40 -11.00 8.82 -0.31
C GLY A 40 -10.48 7.45 -0.76
N GLU A 41 -10.04 7.34 -2.02
CA GLU A 41 -9.40 6.12 -2.53
C GLU A 41 -8.09 5.84 -1.81
N TYR A 42 -7.29 6.86 -1.51
CA TYR A 42 -6.06 6.67 -0.75
C TYR A 42 -6.33 6.20 0.69
N ALA A 43 -7.32 6.78 1.37
CA ALA A 43 -7.77 6.30 2.69
C ALA A 43 -8.29 4.85 2.62
N TYR A 44 -8.98 4.49 1.53
CA TYR A 44 -9.41 3.14 1.26
C TYR A 44 -8.21 2.19 1.06
N MET A 45 -7.19 2.57 0.30
CA MET A 45 -5.96 1.78 0.14
C MET A 45 -5.29 1.46 1.48
N VAL A 46 -5.17 2.45 2.37
CA VAL A 46 -4.59 2.26 3.71
C VAL A 46 -5.45 1.31 4.55
N THR A 47 -6.77 1.44 4.48
CA THR A 47 -7.71 0.57 5.18
C THR A 47 -7.70 -0.86 4.64
N THR A 48 -7.57 -1.03 3.33
CA THR A 48 -7.42 -2.33 2.66
C THR A 48 -6.12 -3.00 3.07
N CYS A 49 -4.99 -2.28 3.03
CA CYS A 49 -3.71 -2.77 3.53
C CYS A 49 -3.80 -3.21 5.01
N ARG A 50 -4.54 -2.47 5.82
CA ARG A 50 -4.77 -2.77 7.24
C ARG A 50 -5.54 -4.07 7.49
N ARG A 51 -6.37 -4.49 6.53
CA ARG A 51 -7.18 -5.72 6.61
C ARG A 51 -6.55 -6.92 5.90
N ALA A 52 -5.53 -6.70 5.09
CA ALA A 52 -4.95 -7.70 4.20
C ALA A 52 -4.10 -8.78 4.88
N ASP A 53 -3.81 -8.62 6.18
CA ASP A 53 -3.02 -9.53 7.01
C ASP A 53 -1.62 -9.91 6.46
N CYS A 54 -1.13 -9.16 5.46
CA CYS A 54 0.14 -9.42 4.77
C CYS A 54 1.25 -8.42 5.14
N ALA A 55 1.11 -7.74 6.29
CA ALA A 55 1.97 -6.61 6.66
C ALA A 55 3.43 -7.02 6.86
N GLU A 56 3.69 -8.16 7.52
CA GLU A 56 5.05 -8.70 7.72
C GLU A 56 5.69 -9.07 6.38
N THR A 57 4.98 -9.83 5.53
CA THR A 57 5.46 -10.21 4.19
C THR A 57 5.73 -8.99 3.30
N CYS A 58 4.91 -7.93 3.40
CA CYS A 58 5.19 -6.66 2.73
C CYS A 58 6.47 -5.99 3.24
N GLN A 59 6.77 -6.05 4.53
CA GLN A 59 8.00 -5.49 5.09
C GLN A 59 9.23 -6.27 4.68
N GLU A 60 9.17 -7.60 4.72
CA GLU A 60 10.25 -8.47 4.26
C GLU A 60 10.54 -8.24 2.78
N TRP A 61 9.49 -8.15 1.96
CA TRP A 61 9.63 -7.80 0.54
C TRP A 61 10.27 -6.42 0.37
N LEU A 62 9.80 -5.39 1.10
CA LEU A 62 10.39 -4.03 1.04
C LEU A 62 11.88 -4.02 1.42
N ALA A 63 12.28 -4.82 2.40
CA ALA A 63 13.68 -4.90 2.84
C ALA A 63 14.62 -5.47 1.77
N GLN A 64 14.09 -6.21 0.79
CA GLN A 64 14.85 -6.78 -0.33
C GLN A 64 14.97 -5.82 -1.52
N GLN A 65 14.22 -4.72 -1.55
CA GLN A 65 14.20 -3.82 -2.70
C GLN A 65 15.39 -2.84 -2.66
N THR A 66 16.27 -2.93 -3.66
CA THR A 66 17.45 -2.06 -3.80
C THR A 66 17.29 -1.00 -4.90
N GLY A 67 16.20 -1.04 -5.66
CA GLY A 67 15.92 -0.13 -6.77
C GLY A 67 14.43 0.00 -7.08
N LEU A 68 14.12 0.56 -8.24
CA LEU A 68 12.74 0.62 -8.74
C LEU A 68 12.30 -0.77 -9.20
N VAL A 69 11.14 -1.21 -8.72
CA VAL A 69 10.45 -2.41 -9.23
C VAL A 69 9.42 -2.00 -10.25
N GLU A 70 9.06 -2.87 -11.19
CA GLU A 70 8.04 -2.58 -12.22
C GLU A 70 6.61 -2.81 -11.74
N GLU A 71 6.41 -3.76 -10.84
CA GLU A 71 5.08 -4.16 -10.36
C GLU A 71 5.03 -4.22 -8.83
N ALA A 72 3.82 -4.04 -8.29
CA ALA A 72 3.55 -4.28 -6.88
C ALA A 72 3.78 -5.76 -6.53
N PRO A 73 4.15 -6.09 -5.28
CA PRO A 73 4.29 -7.48 -4.86
C PRO A 73 2.97 -8.24 -4.97
N MET A 74 3.03 -9.50 -5.39
CA MET A 74 1.86 -10.33 -5.67
C MET A 74 0.88 -10.48 -4.49
N HIS A 75 1.38 -10.41 -3.25
CA HIS A 75 0.59 -10.52 -2.03
C HIS A 75 -0.02 -9.18 -1.56
N CYS A 76 0.28 -8.06 -2.23
CA CYS A 76 -0.25 -6.76 -1.85
C CYS A 76 -1.72 -6.64 -2.25
N ALA A 77 -2.60 -6.41 -1.27
CA ALA A 77 -4.02 -6.18 -1.52
C ALA A 77 -4.31 -4.90 -2.34
N ASN A 78 -3.34 -3.98 -2.47
CA ASN A 78 -3.44 -2.78 -3.30
C ASN A 78 -2.73 -2.93 -4.66
N ALA A 79 -2.26 -4.14 -5.02
CA ALA A 79 -1.42 -4.34 -6.20
C ALA A 79 -2.05 -3.80 -7.49
N SER A 80 -3.33 -4.13 -7.74
CA SER A 80 -4.03 -3.69 -8.95
C SER A 80 -4.05 -2.17 -9.08
N LEU A 81 -4.43 -1.45 -8.02
CA LEU A 81 -4.50 0.02 -8.06
C LEU A 81 -3.10 0.65 -8.15
N LEU A 82 -2.11 0.11 -7.43
CA LEU A 82 -0.74 0.60 -7.52
C LEU A 82 -0.16 0.42 -8.92
N ASN A 83 -0.43 -0.71 -9.57
CA ASN A 83 0.01 -0.98 -10.94
C ASN A 83 -0.68 -0.04 -11.95
N CYS A 84 -1.94 0.35 -11.72
CA CYS A 84 -2.64 1.34 -12.56
C CYS A 84 -2.12 2.78 -12.40
N LEU A 85 -1.45 3.11 -11.29
CA LEU A 85 -0.96 4.47 -11.00
C LEU A 85 0.46 4.74 -11.50
N ARG A 86 1.18 3.69 -11.90
CA ARG A 86 2.52 3.77 -12.48
C ARG A 86 2.47 4.38 -13.88
#